data_AF-A0AAI8XP35-F1
#
_entry.id   AF-A0AAI8XP35-F1
#
_cell.length_a   1.000
_cell.length_b   1.000
_cell.length_c   1.000
_cell.angle_alpha   90.00
_cell.angle_beta   90.00
_cell.angle_gamma   90.00
#
_symmetry.space_group_name_H-M   'P 1'
#
loop_
_entity.id
_entity.type
_entity.pdbx_description
1 polymer ?
#
loop_
_entity_poly.entity_id
_entity_poly.type
_entity_poly.pdbx_seq_one_letter_code
_entity_poly.pdbx_strand_id
1 'polypeptide(L)'
;MDSTIAVITTVAALAIWRLRLRRHPNWPTHDDARFYVSSGTWAVIITLYWFQQSRLDTHWVWQLWPVLAFISMLLLVRGVNDLDTRPARDAFIPAADHARTREGSAVLPTS
;
A
#
# COMPACT_ATOMS: atom_id res chain seq x y z
N MET A 1 16.75 24.14 16.50
CA MET A 1 15.44 24.64 16.06
C MET A 1 15.08 24.11 14.68
N ASP A 2 16.03 24.06 13.76
CA ASP A 2 15.84 23.56 12.39
C ASP A 2 15.29 22.13 12.28
N SER A 3 15.72 21.21 13.15
CA SER A 3 15.21 19.83 13.14
C SER A 3 13.72 19.75 13.48
N THR A 4 13.27 20.55 14.44
CA THR A 4 11.86 20.62 14.83
C THR A 4 11.00 21.18 13.69
N ILE A 5 11.50 22.21 12.98
CA ILE A 5 10.82 22.77 11.81
C ILE A 5 10.70 21.70 10.71
N ALA A 6 11.78 20.98 10.41
CA ALA A 6 11.78 19.91 9.42
C ALA A 6 10.77 18.80 9.78
N VAL A 7 10.68 18.41 11.06
CA VAL A 7 9.70 17.43 11.54
C VAL A 7 8.27 17.95 11.32
N ILE A 8 7.97 19.18 11.74
CA ILE A 8 6.63 19.77 11.60
C ILE A 8 6.23 19.87 10.12
N THR A 9 7.13 20.35 9.25
CA THR A 9 6.88 20.46 7.81
C THR A 9 6.62 19.08 7.19
N THR A 10 7.37 18.05 7.60
CA THR A 10 7.18 16.68 7.10
C THR A 10 5.84 16.11 7.55
N VAL A 11 5.45 16.30 8.82
CA VAL A 11 4.13 15.88 9.32
C VAL A 11 3.00 16.58 8.58
N ALA A 12 3.13 17.90 8.35
CA ALA A 12 2.13 18.68 7.62
C ALA A 12 2.00 18.20 6.17
N ALA A 13 3.12 17.98 5.47
CA ALA A 13 3.13 17.45 4.12
C ALA A 13 2.48 16.06 4.06
N LEU A 14 2.80 15.17 5.00
CA LEU A 14 2.21 13.84 5.10
C LEU A 14 0.69 13.90 5.35
N ALA A 15 0.24 14.79 6.22
CA ALA A 15 -1.18 14.97 6.51
C ALA A 15 -1.94 15.48 5.27
N ILE A 16 -1.40 16.50 4.58
CA ILE A 16 -1.98 17.02 3.33
C ILE A 16 -2.04 15.94 2.27
N TRP A 17 -0.96 15.18 2.10
CA TRP A 17 -0.90 14.08 1.15
C TRP A 17 -1.93 13.00 1.47
N ARG A 18 -2.06 12.60 2.74
CA ARG A 18 -3.06 11.60 3.18
C ARG A 18 -4.49 12.08 2.95
N LEU A 19 -4.77 13.37 3.14
CA LEU A 19 -6.08 13.95 2.84
C LEU A 19 -6.38 13.90 1.33
N ARG A 20 -5.38 14.18 0.47
CA ARG A 20 -5.53 14.02 -0.98
C ARG A 20 -5.75 12.55 -1.36
N LEU A 21 -5.04 11.62 -0.72
CA LEU A 21 -5.16 10.18 -0.98
C LEU A 21 -6.53 9.63 -0.58
N ARG A 22 -7.11 10.12 0.52
CA ARG A 22 -8.49 9.77 0.92
C ARG A 22 -9.57 10.27 -0.04
N ARG A 23 -9.26 11.25 -0.89
CA ARG A 23 -10.17 11.73 -1.94
C ARG A 23 -10.12 10.87 -3.21
N HIS A 24 -9.26 9.85 -3.29
CA HIS A 24 -9.24 8.96 -4.45
C HIS A 24 -10.54 8.14 -4.55
N PRO A 25 -11.12 7.98 -5.76
CA PRO A 25 -12.35 7.21 -5.96
C PRO A 25 -12.25 5.75 -5.50
N ASN A 26 -11.06 5.15 -5.61
CA ASN A 26 -10.78 3.76 -5.28
C ASN A 26 -10.41 3.54 -3.80
N TRP A 27 -10.37 4.61 -2.99
CA TRP A 27 -10.00 4.54 -1.58
C TRP A 27 -10.95 3.69 -0.70
N PRO A 28 -12.28 3.70 -0.89
CA PRO A 28 -13.17 2.89 -0.06
C PRO A 28 -13.15 1.39 -0.39
N THR A 29 -12.67 1.01 -1.58
CA THR A 29 -12.78 -0.36 -2.11
C THR A 29 -11.54 -1.23 -1.86
N HIS A 30 -10.39 -0.64 -1.53
CA HIS A 30 -9.14 -1.39 -1.30
C HIS A 30 -8.73 -1.33 0.18
N ASP A 31 -9.07 -2.38 0.94
CA ASP A 31 -8.71 -2.47 2.36
C ASP A 31 -7.20 -2.68 2.59
N ASP A 32 -6.51 -3.41 1.71
CA ASP A 32 -5.05 -3.62 1.77
C ASP A 32 -4.28 -2.29 1.62
N ALA A 33 -4.64 -1.48 0.62
CA ALA A 33 -4.11 -0.13 0.45
C ALA A 33 -4.26 0.74 1.71
N ARG A 34 -5.39 0.65 2.42
CA ARG A 34 -5.63 1.41 3.67
C ARG A 34 -4.75 0.93 4.81
N PHE A 35 -4.48 -0.36 4.89
CA PHE A 35 -3.56 -0.94 5.87
C PHE A 35 -2.13 -0.46 5.63
N TYR A 36 -1.61 -0.59 4.41
CA TYR A 36 -0.25 -0.16 4.06
C TYR A 36 -0.03 1.34 4.25
N VAL A 37 -1.00 2.17 3.86
CA VAL A 37 -0.90 3.63 4.07
C VAL A 37 -0.94 3.98 5.56
N SER A 38 -1.75 3.29 6.36
CA SER A 38 -1.84 3.56 7.81
C SER A 38 -0.60 3.09 8.57
N SER A 39 -0.09 1.89 8.28
CA SER A 39 1.14 1.38 8.87
C SER A 39 2.36 2.22 8.45
N GLY A 40 2.45 2.61 7.17
CA GLY A 40 3.47 3.52 6.67
C GLY A 40 3.42 4.89 7.35
N THR A 41 2.22 5.45 7.59
CA THR A 41 2.06 6.72 8.33
C THR A 41 2.62 6.62 9.76
N TRP A 42 2.30 5.54 10.48
CA TRP A 42 2.85 5.31 11.82
C TRP A 42 4.37 5.14 11.81
N ALA A 43 4.90 4.40 10.83
CA ALA A 43 6.33 4.24 10.66
C ALA A 43 7.05 5.58 10.38
N VAL A 44 6.45 6.50 9.60
CA VAL A 44 6.99 7.87 9.42
C VAL A 44 7.02 8.63 10.74
N ILE A 45 5.98 8.55 11.56
CA ILE A 45 5.94 9.22 12.87
C ILE A 45 7.07 8.69 13.77
N ILE A 46 7.25 7.37 13.84
CA ILE A 46 8.33 6.76 14.62
C ILE A 46 9.70 7.19 14.08
N THR A 47 9.85 7.22 12.75
CA THR A 47 11.08 7.71 12.09
C THR A 47 11.41 9.14 12.50
N LEU A 48 10.43 10.04 12.49
CA LEU A 48 10.61 11.44 12.87
C LEU A 48 10.96 11.59 14.35
N TYR A 49 10.37 10.75 15.21
CA TYR A 49 10.75 10.67 16.62
C TYR A 49 12.21 10.25 16.78
N TRP A 50 12.65 9.18 16.11
CA TRP A 50 14.04 8.71 16.19
C TRP A 50 15.02 9.73 15.60
N PHE A 51 14.66 10.39 14.50
CA PHE A 51 15.43 11.50 13.94
C PHE A 51 15.59 12.63 14.96
N GLN A 52 14.51 13.09 15.57
CA GLN A 52 14.58 14.16 16.57
C GLN A 52 15.41 13.72 17.77
N GLN A 53 15.23 12.50 18.25
CA GLN A 53 15.97 11.95 19.38
C GLN A 53 17.48 11.85 19.08
N SER A 54 17.85 11.50 17.84
CA SER A 54 19.27 11.47 17.40
C SER A 54 19.95 12.84 17.46
N ARG A 55 19.17 13.94 17.47
CA ARG A 55 19.67 15.31 17.56
C ARG A 55 19.74 15.81 19.00
N LEU A 56 18.99 15.18 19.90
CA LEU A 56 18.95 15.52 21.32
C LEU A 56 19.97 14.71 22.13
N ASP A 57 20.16 13.45 21.76
CA ASP A 57 21.01 12.52 22.49
C ASP A 57 21.80 11.64 21.51
N THR A 58 23.10 11.53 21.76
CA THR A 58 24.02 10.82 20.85
C THR A 58 24.14 9.36 21.27
N HIS A 59 23.14 8.56 20.86
CA HIS A 59 23.20 7.11 20.96
C HIS A 59 23.06 6.44 19.59
N TRP A 60 23.80 5.34 19.39
CA TRP A 60 23.85 4.60 18.13
C TRP A 60 22.47 4.09 17.68
N VAL A 61 21.60 3.74 18.63
CA VAL A 61 20.23 3.27 18.33
C VAL A 61 19.46 4.33 17.54
N TRP A 62 19.65 5.61 17.85
CA TRP A 62 18.93 6.69 17.17
C TRP A 62 19.39 6.88 15.73
N GLN A 63 20.57 6.40 15.33
CA GLN A 63 21.07 6.48 13.96
C GLN A 63 20.39 5.51 12.99
N LEU A 64 19.55 4.59 13.48
CA LEU A 64 18.77 3.67 12.64
C LEU A 64 17.55 4.32 11.97
N TRP A 65 17.26 5.60 12.27
CA TRP A 65 16.14 6.32 11.67
C TRP A 65 16.09 6.27 10.12
N PRO A 66 17.20 6.28 9.35
CA PRO A 66 17.13 6.20 7.88
C PRO A 66 16.55 4.89 7.38
N VAL A 67 16.78 3.79 8.11
CA VAL A 67 16.23 2.46 7.78
C VAL A 67 14.72 2.48 7.95
N LEU A 68 14.23 3.03 9.07
CA LEU A 68 12.79 3.21 9.25
C LEU A 68 12.19 4.16 8.21
N ALA A 69 12.90 5.22 7.82
CA ALA A 69 12.45 6.13 6.77
C ALA A 69 12.22 5.38 5.45
N PHE A 70 13.16 4.51 5.09
CA PHE A 70 13.07 3.69 3.88
C PHE A 70 11.91 2.69 3.93
N ILE A 71 11.76 1.96 5.05
CA ILE A 71 10.63 1.03 5.26
C ILE A 71 9.29 1.79 5.17
N SER A 72 9.22 2.96 5.79
CA SER A 72 8.03 3.82 5.75
C SER A 72 7.69 4.23 4.33
N MET A 73 8.69 4.66 3.56
CA MET A 73 8.53 5.01 2.15
C MET A 73 8.02 3.82 1.33
N LEU A 74 8.58 2.62 1.52
CA LEU A 74 8.14 1.42 0.82
C LEU A 74 6.67 1.08 1.12
N LEU A 75 6.24 1.17 2.38
CA LEU A 75 4.84 0.93 2.77
C LEU A 75 3.89 1.93 2.10
N LEU A 76 4.27 3.21 2.06
CA LEU A 76 3.48 4.25 1.42
C LEU A 76 3.39 4.04 -0.10
N VAL A 77 4.52 3.76 -0.77
CA VAL A 77 4.56 3.49 -2.21
C VAL A 77 3.76 2.23 -2.54
N ARG A 78 3.88 1.17 -1.74
CA ARG A 78 3.11 -0.08 -1.89
C ARG A 78 1.62 0.20 -1.81
N GLY A 79 1.18 0.97 -0.82
CA GLY A 79 -0.22 1.35 -0.65
C GLY A 79 -0.75 2.14 -1.83
N VAL A 80 -0.02 3.15 -2.32
CA VAL A 80 -0.41 3.92 -3.52
C VAL A 80 -0.46 3.04 -4.77
N ASN A 81 0.55 2.19 -4.97
CA ASN A 81 0.57 1.30 -6.12
C ASN A 81 -0.63 0.34 -6.10
N ASP A 82 -1.06 -0.11 -4.92
CA ASP A 82 -2.24 -0.95 -4.74
C ASP A 82 -3.54 -0.20 -5.11
N LEU A 83 -3.62 1.09 -4.76
CA LEU A 83 -4.71 2.02 -5.14
C LEU A 83 -4.79 2.29 -6.65
N ASP A 84 -3.64 2.31 -7.34
CA ASP A 84 -3.51 2.54 -8.78
C ASP A 84 -3.66 1.26 -9.62
N THR A 85 -3.54 0.08 -9.01
CA THR A 85 -3.93 -1.17 -9.66
C THR A 85 -5.42 -1.11 -9.97
N ARG A 86 -5.75 -0.80 -11.23
CA ARG A 86 -7.09 -1.01 -11.76
C ARG A 86 -7.49 -2.44 -11.42
N PRO A 87 -8.70 -2.70 -10.89
CA PRO A 87 -9.17 -4.07 -10.77
C PRO A 87 -9.01 -4.69 -12.14
N ALA A 88 -8.24 -5.78 -12.22
CA ALA A 88 -8.08 -6.54 -13.44
C ALA A 88 -9.48 -7.03 -13.84
N ARG A 89 -10.16 -6.22 -14.66
CA ARG A 89 -11.41 -6.59 -15.33
C ARG A 89 -11.16 -7.68 -16.38
N ASP A 90 -9.92 -8.14 -16.49
CA ASP A 90 -9.42 -9.10 -17.47
C ASP A 90 -9.02 -10.45 -16.87
N ALA A 91 -9.53 -10.81 -15.69
CA ALA A 91 -9.84 -12.22 -15.42
C ALA A 91 -11.27 -12.53 -15.89
N PHE A 92 -11.65 -12.04 -17.08
CA PHE A 92 -12.65 -12.76 -17.87
C PHE A 92 -12.00 -14.10 -18.20
N ILE A 93 -12.25 -15.10 -17.36
CA ILE A 93 -12.12 -16.49 -17.75
C ILE A 93 -13.27 -16.68 -18.75
N PRO A 94 -13.02 -16.80 -20.07
CA PRO A 94 -14.08 -17.17 -20.97
C PRO A 94 -14.59 -18.52 -20.47
N ALA A 95 -15.89 -18.64 -20.25
CA ALA A 95 -16.54 -19.91 -20.00
C ALA A 95 -16.45 -20.79 -21.26
N ALA A 96 -15.26 -21.28 -21.56
CA ALA A 96 -14.93 -22.09 -22.70
C ALA A 96 -14.37 -23.43 -22.22
N ASP A 97 -15.06 -24.10 -21.31
CA ASP A 97 -14.77 -25.52 -21.04
C ASP A 97 -15.96 -26.36 -20.52
N HIS A 98 -17.20 -25.92 -20.77
CA HIS A 98 -18.39 -26.73 -20.42
C HIS A 98 -19.17 -27.26 -21.63
N ALA A 99 -18.80 -26.87 -22.86
CA ALA A 99 -19.51 -27.31 -24.06
C ALA A 99 -18.96 -28.62 -24.66
N ARG A 100 -17.69 -28.98 -24.43
CA ARG A 100 -17.08 -30.14 -25.12
C ARG A 100 -17.42 -31.50 -24.50
N THR A 101 -17.98 -31.54 -23.29
CA THR A 101 -18.24 -32.80 -22.58
C THR A 101 -19.65 -33.36 -22.79
N ARG A 102 -20.58 -32.59 -23.40
CA ARG A 102 -21.96 -33.06 -23.65
C ARG A 102 -22.17 -33.74 -25.00
N GLU A 103 -21.28 -33.53 -25.97
CA GLU A 103 -21.43 -34.12 -27.31
C GLU A 103 -20.86 -35.55 -27.41
N GLY A 104 -20.02 -35.98 -26.45
CA GLY A 104 -19.45 -37.32 -26.44
C GLY A 104 -20.36 -38.44 -25.93
N SER A 105 -21.52 -38.13 -25.33
CA SER A 105 -22.40 -39.15 -24.72
C SER A 105 -23.72 -39.37 -25.47
N ALA A 106 -23.91 -38.77 -26.64
CA ALA A 106 -25.20 -38.79 -27.36
C ALA A 106 -25.13 -39.49 -28.73
N VAL A 107 -24.28 -40.51 -28.88
CA VAL A 107 -24.35 -41.44 -30.01
C VAL A 107 -24.26 -42.88 -29.50
N LEU A 108 -25.40 -43.41 -29.05
CA LEU A 108 -25.74 -44.83 -29.12
C LEU A 108 -26.45 -45.04 -30.46
N PRO A 109 -26.23 -46.17 -31.17
CA PRO A 109 -27.28 -47.18 -31.13
C PRO A 109 -26.80 -48.65 -31.28
N THR A 110 -27.46 -49.50 -30.49
CA THR A 110 -27.98 -50.84 -30.82
C THR A 110 -27.37 -51.63 -31.99
N SER A 111 -26.79 -52.78 -31.67
CA SER A 111 -27.03 -54.07 -32.34
C SER A 111 -26.55 -55.21 -31.45
#